data_AF-A0A0U5C4C8-F1
#
_entry.id   AF-A0A0U5C4C8-F1
#
_cell.length_a   1.000
_cell.length_b   1.000
_cell.length_c   1.000
_cell.angle_alpha   90.00
_cell.angle_beta   90.00
_cell.angle_gamma   90.00
#
_symmetry.space_group_name_H-M   'P 1'
#
loop_
_entity.id
_entity.type
_entity.pdbx_description
1 polymer ?
#
loop_
_entity_poly.entity_id
_entity_poly.type
_entity_poly.pdbx_seq_one_letter_code
_entity_poly.pdbx_strand_id
1 'polypeptide(L)' 'MELALKIAAAAALVLMLFYLWPVYKHWQENGPKAQKGDWQAAILALGAVAALVMLLIMAVR' A
#
# COMPACT_ATOMS: atom_id res chain seq x y z
N MET A 1 22.62 -9.90 -11.99
CA MET A 1 21.48 -10.85 -12.03
C MET A 1 21.39 -11.42 -13.43
N GLU A 2 21.49 -12.74 -13.56
CA GLU A 2 21.39 -13.46 -14.82
C GLU A 2 20.04 -13.22 -15.53
N LEU A 3 20.04 -13.14 -16.86
CA LEU A 3 18.84 -12.86 -17.67
C LEU A 3 17.73 -13.89 -17.42
N ALA A 4 18.09 -15.18 -17.34
CA ALA A 4 17.16 -16.26 -17.04
C ALA A 4 16.44 -16.05 -15.70
N LEU A 5 17.16 -15.58 -14.67
CA LEU A 5 16.58 -15.29 -13.36
C LEU A 5 15.60 -14.11 -13.42
N LYS A 6 15.89 -13.07 -14.21
CA LYS A 6 14.97 -11.94 -14.41
C LYS A 6 13.67 -12.39 -15.08
N ILE A 7 13.77 -13.26 -16.10
CA ILE A 7 12.62 -13.79 -16.82
C ILE A 7 11.79 -14.70 -15.89
N ALA A 8 12.43 -15.58 -15.13
CA ALA A 8 11.75 -16.44 -14.16
C ALA A 8 11.04 -15.62 -13.08
N ALA A 9 11.69 -14.59 -12.54
CA ALA A 9 11.08 -13.69 -11.56
C ALA A 9 9.88 -12.94 -12.15
N ALA A 10 9.99 -12.43 -13.38
CA ALA A 10 8.88 -11.76 -14.06
C ALA A 10 7.70 -12.71 -14.28
N ALA A 11 7.95 -13.94 -14.74
CA ALA A 11 6.91 -14.96 -14.92
C ALA A 11 6.24 -15.31 -13.58
N ALA A 12 7.01 -15.47 -12.50
CA ALA A 12 6.47 -15.72 -11.17
C ALA A 12 5.57 -14.58 -10.67
N LEU A 13 5.97 -13.32 -10.89
CA LEU A 13 5.15 -12.15 -10.55
C LEU A 13 3.84 -12.10 -11.35
N VAL A 14 3.89 -12.40 -12.65
CA VAL A 14 2.68 -12.45 -13.48
C VAL A 14 1.73 -13.54 -13.01
N LEU A 15 2.25 -14.74 -12.71
CA LEU A 15 1.45 -15.84 -12.18
C LEU A 15 0.86 -15.53 -10.81
N MET A 16 1.62 -14.84 -9.95
CA MET A 16 1.13 -14.36 -8.66
C MET A 16 -0.04 -13.38 -8.84
N LEU A 17 0.07 -12.43 -9.76
CA LEU A 17 -1.03 -11.50 -10.06
C LEU A 17 -2.26 -12.24 -10.60
N PHE A 18 -2.07 -13.21 -11.49
CA PHE A 18 -3.16 -14.05 -11.99
C PHE A 18 -3.85 -14.82 -10.86
N TYR A 19 -3.07 -15.40 -9.94
CA TYR A 19 -3.58 -16.11 -8.77
C TYR A 19 -4.34 -15.21 -7.79
N LEU A 20 -3.86 -13.98 -7.57
CA LEU A 20 -4.49 -13.01 -6.67
C LEU A 20 -5.69 -12.28 -7.29
N TRP A 21 -5.82 -12.31 -8.62
CA TRP A 21 -6.89 -11.64 -9.36
C TRP A 21 -8.33 -11.91 -8.86
N PRO A 22 -8.75 -13.16 -8.58
CA PRO A 22 -10.09 -13.42 -8.06
C PRO A 22 -10.33 -12.79 -6.69
N VAL A 23 -9.33 -12.82 -5.81
CA VAL A 23 -9.42 -12.19 -4.47
C VAL A 23 -9.55 -10.69 -4.61
N TYR A 24 -8.75 -10.09 -5.49
CA TYR A 24 -8.84 -8.66 -5.81
C TYR A 24 -10.23 -8.29 -6.35
N LYS A 25 -10.79 -9.05 -7.29
CA LYS A 25 -12.14 -8.81 -7.80
C LYS A 25 -13.20 -8.92 -6.71
N HIS A 26 -13.15 -9.99 -5.91
CA HIS A 26 -14.07 -10.18 -4.79
C HIS A 26 -14.01 -9.01 -3.81
N TRP A 27 -12.80 -8.53 -3.48
CA TRP A 27 -12.62 -7.40 -2.57
C TRP A 27 -13.01 -6.06 -3.21
N GLN A 28 -12.83 -5.89 -4.52
CA GLN A 28 -13.36 -4.71 -5.22
C GLN A 28 -14.88 -4.64 -5.15
N GLU A 29 -15.58 -5.77 -5.31
CA GLU A 29 -17.04 -5.80 -5.34
C GLU A 29 -17.64 -5.78 -3.92
N ASN A 30 -17.02 -6.48 -2.97
CA ASN A 30 -17.59 -6.77 -1.64
C ASN A 30 -16.80 -6.13 -0.48
N GLY A 31 -15.66 -5.52 -0.75
CA GLY A 31 -14.80 -4.93 0.29
C GLY A 31 -15.42 -3.68 0.91
N PRO A 32 -15.05 -3.37 2.17
CA PRO A 32 -15.53 -2.19 2.87
C PRO A 32 -15.17 -0.93 2.09
N LYS A 33 -16.18 -0.14 1.72
CA LYS A 33 -16.00 1.14 1.05
C LYS A 33 -15.70 2.21 2.08
N ALA A 34 -14.87 3.18 1.70
CA ALA A 34 -14.60 4.34 2.50
C ALA A 34 -15.93 5.04 2.85
N GLN A 35 -16.20 5.15 4.14
CA GLN A 35 -17.36 5.82 4.69
C GLN A 35 -17.05 7.30 4.94
N LYS A 36 -18.10 8.07 5.24
CA LYS A 36 -17.91 9.45 5.72
C LYS A 36 -17.12 9.40 7.02
N GLY A 37 -15.98 10.07 7.08
CA GLY A 37 -15.09 10.07 8.24
C GLY A 37 -13.77 9.32 8.02
N ASP A 38 -13.72 8.35 7.11
CA ASP A 38 -12.52 7.54 6.89
C ASP A 38 -11.35 8.37 6.35
N TRP A 39 -11.65 9.32 5.46
CA TRP A 39 -10.65 10.25 4.95
C TRP A 39 -10.13 11.19 6.04
N GLN A 40 -10.99 11.66 6.93
CA GLN A 40 -10.59 12.48 8.08
C GLN A 40 -9.70 11.69 9.04
N ALA A 41 -10.06 10.43 9.33
CA ALA A 41 -9.26 9.55 10.18
C ALA A 41 -7.89 9.26 9.56
N ALA A 42 -7.84 8.99 8.24
CA ALA A 42 -6.58 8.78 7.52
C ALA A 42 -5.69 10.02 7.54
N ILE A 43 -6.26 11.20 7.26
CA ILE A 43 -5.53 12.48 7.30
C ILE A 43 -5.03 12.77 8.72
N LEU A 44 -5.81 12.50 9.75
CA LEU A 44 -5.39 12.69 11.14
C LEU A 44 -4.17 11.84 11.46
N ALA A 45 -4.19 10.55 11.12
CA ALA A 45 -3.07 9.64 11.34
C ALA A 45 -1.82 10.06 10.56
N LEU A 46 -1.96 10.34 9.26
CA LEU A 46 -0.84 10.77 8.41
C LEU A 46 -0.26 12.12 8.87
N GLY A 47 -1.14 13.07 9.20
CA GLY A 47 -0.78 14.38 9.73
C GLY A 47 -0.07 14.29 11.07
N ALA A 48 -0.49 13.41 11.97
CA ALA A 48 0.18 13.18 13.24
C ALA A 48 1.61 12.65 13.06
N VAL A 49 1.82 11.71 12.13
CA VAL A 49 3.16 11.20 11.80
C VAL A 49 4.03 12.32 11.22
N ALA A 50 3.52 13.08 10.27
CA ALA A 50 4.25 14.21 9.69
C ALA A 50 4.60 15.28 10.75
N ALA A 51 3.66 15.61 11.62
CA ALA A 51 3.86 16.55 12.72
C ALA A 51 4.91 16.04 13.72
N LEU A 52 4.89 14.75 14.07
CA LEU A 52 5.91 14.15 14.92
C LEU A 52 7.30 14.28 14.28
N VAL A 53 7.45 13.98 12.99
CA VAL A 53 8.72 14.12 12.27
C VAL A 53 9.19 15.58 12.30
N MET A 54 8.30 16.55 12.08
CA MET A 54 8.63 17.97 12.17
C MET A 54 9.10 18.37 13.57
N LEU A 55 8.44 17.89 14.62
CA LEU A 55 8.85 18.13 16.01
C LEU A 55 10.25 17.56 16.29
N LEU A 56 10.54 16.36 15.80
CA LEU A 56 11.87 15.76 15.94
C LEU A 56 12.95 16.58 15.23
N ILE A 57 12.67 17.09 14.03
CA ILE A 57 13.59 18.00 13.31
C ILE A 57 13.85 19.26 14.13
N MET A 58 12.82 19.85 14.73
CA MET A 58 12.96 21.05 15.56
C MET A 58 13.74 20.79 16.84
N ALA A 59 13.64 19.59 17.43
CA ALA A 59 14.30 19.25 18.68
C ALA A 59 15.82 19.02 18.56
N VAL A 60 16.31 18.75 17.34
CA VAL A 60 17.74 18.48 17.07
C VAL A 60 18.43 19.55 16.22
N ARG A 61 17.71 20.61 15.86
CA ARG A 61 18.24 21.77 15.16
C ARG A 61 18.71 22.83 16.14
#